data_AF-A0A2W6CJ32-F1
#
_entry.id   AF-A0A2W6CJ32-F1
#
_cell.length_a   1.000
_cell.length_b   1.000
_cell.length_c   1.000
_cell.angle_alpha   90.00
_cell.angle_beta   90.00
_cell.angle_gamma   90.00
#
_symmetry.space_group_name_H-M   'P 1'
#
loop_
_entity.id
_entity.type
_entity.pdbx_description
1 polymer ?
#
loop_
_entity_poly.entity_id
_entity_poly.type
_entity_poly.pdbx_seq_one_letter_code
_entity_poly.pdbx_strand_id
1 'polypeptide(L)' 'MNQRERLTISLDQPVAARVRQCGARTQGGASGYVERLVRADALREAANSLARWYAANPTYVEDSLAGTAAALDEAG' A
#
# COMPACT_ATOMS: atom_id res chain seq x y z
N MET A 1 -0.31 -22.73 -7.39
CA MET A 1 -0.32 -23.08 -5.95
C MET A 1 -0.07 -21.81 -5.15
N ASN A 2 -0.99 -21.41 -4.27
CA ASN A 2 -0.74 -20.23 -3.42
C ASN A 2 0.31 -20.61 -2.37
N GLN A 3 1.55 -20.18 -2.58
CA GLN A 3 2.64 -20.38 -1.62
C GLN A 3 2.31 -19.59 -0.35
N ARG A 4 2.23 -20.30 0.78
CA ARG A 4 2.01 -19.70 2.11
C ARG A 4 3.24 -19.96 2.96
N GLU A 5 3.80 -18.90 3.51
CA GLU A 5 4.95 -18.96 4.41
C GLU A 5 4.50 -18.86 5.87
N ARG A 6 5.11 -19.64 6.75
CA ARG A 6 4.86 -19.56 8.20
C ARG A 6 5.89 -18.62 8.82
N LEU A 7 5.41 -17.53 9.38
CA LEU A 7 6.20 -16.60 10.17
C LEU A 7 5.96 -16.81 11.66
N THR A 8 7.03 -16.72 12.46
CA THR A 8 6.97 -16.73 13.93
C THR A 8 7.57 -15.43 14.42
N ILE A 9 6.81 -14.66 15.19
CA ILE A 9 7.20 -13.34 15.68
C ILE A 9 6.96 -13.25 17.17
N SER A 10 7.87 -12.59 17.87
CA SER A 10 7.70 -12.24 19.28
C SER A 10 7.13 -10.84 19.38
N LEU A 11 6.02 -10.70 20.10
CA LEU A 11 5.35 -9.44 20.35
C LEU A 11 5.27 -9.23 21.86
N ASP A 12 5.27 -7.98 22.29
CA ASP A 12 4.96 -7.67 23.68
C ASP A 12 3.54 -8.16 24.03
N GLN A 13 3.27 -8.35 25.33
CA GLN A 13 1.95 -8.81 25.77
C GLN A 13 0.78 -7.94 25.29
N PRO A 14 0.82 -6.59 25.37
CA PRO A 14 -0.32 -5.79 24.96
C PRO A 14 -0.59 -5.88 23.45
N VAL A 15 0.44 -5.88 22.60
CA VAL A 15 0.28 -6.03 21.15
C VAL A 15 -0.20 -7.44 20.82
N ALA A 16 0.34 -8.48 21.45
CA ALA A 16 -0.13 -9.85 21.24
C ALA A 16 -1.61 -10.02 21.63
N ALA A 17 -2.04 -9.41 22.74
CA ALA A 17 -3.44 -9.42 23.16
C ALA A 17 -4.33 -8.70 22.14
N ARG A 18 -3.87 -7.55 21.62
CA ARG A 18 -4.60 -6.79 20.59
C ARG A 18 -4.72 -7.59 19.29
N VAL A 19 -3.65 -8.23 18.83
CA VAL A 19 -3.65 -9.09 17.63
C VAL A 19 -4.67 -10.22 17.78
N ARG A 20 -4.72 -10.88 18.94
CA ARG A 20 -5.72 -11.93 19.21
C ARG A 20 -7.14 -11.37 19.21
N GLN A 21 -7.40 -10.25 19.88
CA GLN A 21 -8.72 -9.61 19.94
C GLN A 21 -9.24 -9.19 18.55
N CYS A 22 -8.37 -8.64 17.71
CA CYS A 22 -8.72 -8.25 16.34
C CYS A 22 -8.83 -9.47 15.42
N GLY A 23 -7.94 -10.45 15.58
CA GLY A 23 -7.96 -11.71 14.85
C GLY A 23 -9.25 -12.50 15.08
N ALA A 24 -9.80 -12.50 16.29
CA ALA A 24 -11.07 -13.15 16.61
C ALA A 24 -12.27 -12.61 15.78
N ARG A 25 -12.15 -11.39 15.25
CA ARG A 25 -13.18 -10.73 14.42
C ARG A 25 -12.87 -10.77 12.92
N THR A 26 -11.75 -11.39 12.52
CA THR A 26 -11.25 -11.39 11.15
C THR A 26 -11.25 -12.81 10.58
N GLN A 27 -11.69 -12.97 9.34
CA GLN A 27 -11.56 -14.25 8.64
C GLN A 27 -10.08 -14.65 8.53
N GLY A 28 -9.74 -15.88 8.91
CA GLY A 28 -8.34 -16.32 8.99
C GLY A 28 -7.61 -15.96 10.29
N GLY A 29 -8.34 -15.46 11.31
CA GLY A 29 -7.82 -15.28 12.65
C GLY A 29 -6.74 -14.20 12.75
N ALA A 30 -5.77 -14.43 13.64
CA ALA A 30 -4.63 -13.54 13.82
C ALA A 30 -3.80 -13.38 12.53
N SER A 31 -3.59 -14.46 11.77
CA SER A 31 -2.85 -14.42 10.52
C SER A 31 -3.54 -13.56 9.47
N GLY A 32 -4.86 -13.70 9.30
CA GLY A 32 -5.64 -12.86 8.38
C GLY A 32 -5.65 -11.39 8.80
N TYR A 33 -5.70 -11.12 10.11
CA TYR A 33 -5.57 -9.77 10.63
C TYR A 33 -4.21 -9.15 10.31
N VAL A 34 -3.11 -9.87 10.55
CA VAL A 34 -1.75 -9.40 10.25
C VAL A 34 -1.56 -9.20 8.75
N GLU A 35 -2.00 -10.14 7.90
CA GLU A 35 -1.90 -10.01 6.44
C GLU A 35 -2.62 -8.74 5.94
N ARG A 36 -3.82 -8.46 6.47
CA ARG A 36 -4.56 -7.24 6.14
C ARG A 36 -3.80 -5.97 6.54
N LEU A 37 -3.15 -5.96 7.71
CA LEU A 37 -2.34 -4.83 8.15
C LEU A 37 -1.14 -4.59 7.24
N VAL A 38 -0.42 -5.65 6.86
CA VAL A 38 0.73 -5.56 5.93
C VAL A 38 0.30 -4.99 4.58
N ARG A 39 -0.84 -5.45 4.03
CA ARG A 39 -1.39 -4.90 2.78
C ARG A 39 -1.76 -3.42 2.90
N ALA A 40 -2.34 -3.02 4.02
CA ALA A 40 -2.70 -1.62 4.26
C ALA A 40 -1.46 -0.72 4.42
N ASP A 41 -0.39 -1.26 5.01
CA ASP A 41 0.88 -0.54 5.15
C ASP A 41 1.57 -0.31 3.80
N ALA A 42 1.63 -1.34 2.96
CA ALA A 42 2.16 -1.23 1.60
C ALA A 42 1.42 -0.18 0.76
N LEU A 43 0.08 -0.10 0.88
CA LEU A 43 -0.71 0.92 0.19
C LEU A 43 -0.38 2.33 0.69
N ARG A 44 -0.19 2.49 2.00
CA ARG A 44 0.20 3.78 2.60
C ARG A 44 1.59 4.19 2.12
N GLU A 45 2.53 3.26 2.07
CA GLU A 45 3.88 3.51 1.56
C GLU A 45 3.86 3.92 0.09
N ALA A 46 3.06 3.23 -0.74
CA ALA A 46 2.88 3.59 -2.14
C ALA A 46 2.32 5.01 -2.31
N ALA A 47 1.27 5.36 -1.56
CA ALA A 47 0.70 6.71 -1.59
C ALA A 47 1.71 7.78 -1.15
N ASN A 48 2.47 7.52 -0.08
CA ASN A 48 3.52 8.43 0.39
C ASN A 48 4.64 8.58 -0.64
N SER A 49 5.03 7.49 -1.30
CA SER A 49 6.04 7.51 -2.35
C SER A 49 5.58 8.38 -3.53
N LEU A 50 4.34 8.19 -3.96
CA LEU A 50 3.74 8.99 -5.03
C LEU A 50 3.65 10.47 -4.66
N ALA A 51 3.22 10.79 -3.44
CA ALA A 51 3.17 12.17 -2.95
C ALA A 51 4.56 12.84 -2.94
N ARG A 52 5.59 12.13 -2.48
CA ARG A 52 6.98 12.64 -2.53
C ARG A 52 7.45 12.87 -3.95
N TRP A 53 7.09 11.98 -4.87
CA TRP A 53 7.45 12.13 -6.27
C TRP A 53 6.77 13.36 -6.89
N TYR A 54 5.47 13.59 -6.65
CA TYR A 54 4.79 14.79 -7.13
C TYR A 54 5.37 16.08 -6.53
N ALA A 55 5.73 16.07 -5.25
CA ALA A 55 6.41 17.21 -4.63
C ALA A 55 7.77 17.51 -5.29
N ALA A 56 8.48 16.48 -5.75
CA ALA A 56 9.74 16.63 -6.48
C ALA A 56 9.56 16.98 -7.97
N ASN A 57 8.37 16.78 -8.54
CA ASN A 57 8.04 17.04 -9.95
C ASN A 57 6.77 17.91 -10.05
N PRO A 58 6.81 19.15 -9.54
CA PRO A 58 5.61 19.97 -9.35
C PRO A 58 4.91 20.36 -10.65
N THR A 59 5.64 20.40 -11.78
CA THR A 59 5.09 20.73 -13.10
C THR A 59 4.67 19.51 -13.91
N TYR A 60 4.86 18.30 -13.38
CA TYR A 60 4.67 17.08 -14.17
C TYR A 60 3.27 16.96 -14.75
N VAL A 61 2.25 17.41 -14.01
CA VAL A 61 0.86 17.32 -14.48
C VAL A 61 0.67 18.25 -15.67
N GLU A 62 1.13 19.50 -15.56
CA GLU A 62 1.08 20.49 -16.63
C GLU A 62 1.91 20.05 -17.83
N ASP A 63 3.13 19.56 -17.60
CA ASP A 63 4.05 19.09 -18.64
C ASP A 63 3.49 17.84 -19.36
N SER A 64 2.87 16.92 -18.62
CA SER A 64 2.23 15.73 -19.18
C SER A 64 0.98 16.08 -20.00
N LEU A 65 0.19 17.05 -19.55
CA LEU A 65 -0.98 17.53 -20.30
C LEU A 65 -0.56 18.26 -21.57
N ALA A 66 0.47 19.11 -21.50
CA ALA A 66 1.04 19.79 -22.67
C ALA A 66 1.59 18.78 -23.69
N GLY A 67 2.33 17.77 -23.24
CA GLY A 67 2.83 16.70 -24.10
C GLY A 67 1.71 15.87 -24.75
N THR A 68 0.63 15.58 -24.03
CA THR A 68 -0.53 14.84 -24.58
C THR A 68 -1.27 15.68 -25.63
N ALA A 69 -1.44 16.98 -25.38
CA ALA A 69 -2.07 17.90 -26.33
C ALA A 69 -1.23 18.04 -27.62
N ALA A 70 0.09 18.17 -27.50
CA ALA A 70 0.99 18.21 -28.66
C ALA A 70 0.94 16.91 -29.48
N ALA A 71 0.92 15.75 -28.82
CA ALA A 71 0.84 14.45 -29.51
C ALA A 71 -0.49 14.23 -30.27
N LEU A 72 -1.58 14.83 -29.81
CA LEU A 72 -2.87 14.79 -30.49
C LEU A 72 -2.92 15.72 -31.70
N ASP A 73 -2.22 16.86 -31.64
CA ASP A 73 -2.10 17.82 -32.75
C ASP A 73 -1.27 17.26 -33.91
N GLU A 74 -0.19 16.52 -33.61
CA GLU A 74 0.65 15.86 -34.62
C GLU A 74 -0.01 14.64 -35.29
N ALA A 75 -1.07 14.08 -34.69
CA ALA A 75 -1.78 12.90 -35.20
C ALA A 75 -2.99 13.23 -36.10
N GLY A 76 -3.35 14.51 -36.23
CA GLY A 76 -4.42 15.02 -37.11
C GLY A 76 -3.90 15.51 -38.45
#